data_AF-A0A940NN19-F1
#
_entry.id   AF-A0A940NN19-F1
#
_cell.length_a   1.000
_cell.length_b   1.000
_cell.length_c   1.000
_cell.angle_alpha   90.00
_cell.angle_beta   90.00
_cell.angle_gamma   90.00
#
_symmetry.space_group_name_H-M   'P 1'
#
loop_
_entity.id
_entity.type
_entity.pdbx_description
1 polymer ?
#
loop_
_entity_poly.entity_id
_entity_poly.type
_entity_poly.pdbx_seq_one_letter_code
_entity_poly.pdbx_strand_id
1 'polypeptide(L)'
;MITKTVETKKIPSHLKQFLSVQNYDLYTPIDHAVWRYVMRQNHHALKGKAHEAYVDGLKNSGIEIEKIPNVDEMNRSLAKIGWGAGIVNGLIPGNVFFELLANGILPIATEIRKITNIAYTPAPDIIHEAAGHAPILFDPVFREFVQKIGAIGAKAFATKEKQELFDAVRNLTIVMEDPNSTEEEKIAAQKLVEEKQNAIVGISEAEKISRMFWRTVEYGLIGEVDDPKIYGAGLLSSVGESTHCFTDAVEKIPFSVEACTVHPKNVTEMQSQLFVCKSFEELIEGAESVANTMAFRVGGTESLEKAILSKSVATFVLNSGLSVTGIVQSILKDSNEEAIYVNTIGETALSINNRELNGHGKTYHRKGFGTPIGALKGNIELENCDHLKLKELGIIEGETIVLEFLSNIIVSGRIVNILKNEDKIALISFEDCTVTHEGKELFKKEWGTFDMAVGSKVVSAFPGAADPIAFFDEEIIQDELTNKVPAPLTDLEKLFQQVRNVRENGMLSEEGIQKLIEIHQELNRSHSTDWLLRLELLEISVNNTGLDELVPQLRTELEELRKEGSVRELITNGLKLV
;
A
#
# COMPACT_ATOMS: atom_id res chain seq x y z
N MET A 1 -16.67 -35.30 4.52
CA MET A 1 -15.53 -34.37 4.36
C MET A 1 -15.96 -33.05 4.97
N ILE A 2 -15.26 -32.61 6.01
CA ILE A 2 -15.57 -31.35 6.70
C ILE A 2 -15.12 -30.24 5.76
N THR A 3 -16.07 -29.53 5.14
CA THR A 3 -15.82 -28.25 4.49
C THR A 3 -15.26 -27.31 5.55
N LYS A 4 -13.94 -27.17 5.60
CA LYS A 4 -13.30 -26.04 6.30
C LYS A 4 -13.87 -24.79 5.64
N THR A 5 -14.74 -24.09 6.35
CA THR A 5 -15.12 -22.72 6.02
C THR A 5 -13.81 -21.95 5.89
N VAL A 6 -13.46 -21.53 4.68
CA VAL A 6 -12.25 -20.76 4.45
C VAL A 6 -12.53 -19.40 5.10
N GLU A 7 -11.92 -19.13 6.27
CA GLU A 7 -12.10 -17.88 6.99
C GLU A 7 -11.55 -16.72 6.15
N THR A 8 -12.38 -15.68 5.99
CA THR A 8 -11.97 -14.45 5.34
C THR A 8 -10.92 -13.74 6.20
N LYS A 9 -9.92 -13.14 5.55
CA LYS A 9 -8.83 -12.45 6.24
C LYS A 9 -9.38 -11.28 7.05
N LYS A 10 -9.14 -11.28 8.36
CA LYS A 10 -9.59 -10.20 9.25
C LYS A 10 -8.72 -8.96 9.03
N ILE A 11 -9.36 -7.87 8.63
CA ILE A 11 -8.71 -6.56 8.47
C ILE A 11 -8.65 -5.85 9.83
N PRO A 12 -7.47 -5.33 10.25
CA PRO A 12 -7.34 -4.48 11.43
C PRO A 12 -8.34 -3.31 11.44
N SER A 13 -8.88 -2.97 12.61
CA SER A 13 -9.95 -1.96 12.74
C SER A 13 -9.53 -0.58 12.23
N HIS A 14 -8.33 -0.12 12.60
CA HIS A 14 -7.81 1.20 12.21
C HIS A 14 -7.59 1.34 10.69
N LEU A 15 -7.50 0.24 9.95
CA LEU A 15 -7.37 0.25 8.50
C LEU A 15 -8.72 0.32 7.77
N LYS A 16 -9.84 0.00 8.45
CA LYS A 16 -11.17 -0.05 7.83
C LYS A 16 -11.64 1.28 7.26
N GLN A 17 -11.17 2.40 7.82
CA GLN A 17 -11.49 3.74 7.32
C GLN A 17 -10.95 4.02 5.91
N PHE A 18 -9.95 3.25 5.46
CA PHE A 18 -9.37 3.37 4.12
C PHE A 18 -10.01 2.40 3.11
N LEU A 19 -11.00 1.62 3.56
CA LEU A 19 -11.67 0.63 2.74
C LEU A 19 -13.02 1.12 2.24
N SER A 20 -13.41 0.61 1.09
CA SER A 20 -14.69 0.87 0.44
C SER A 20 -15.39 -0.45 0.08
N VAL A 21 -16.48 -0.35 -0.67
CA VAL A 21 -17.26 -1.48 -1.19
C VAL A 21 -17.29 -1.48 -2.70
N GLN A 22 -17.39 -2.67 -3.29
CA GLN A 22 -17.52 -2.81 -4.74
C GLN A 22 -19.00 -2.71 -5.07
N ASN A 23 -19.38 -1.64 -5.74
CA ASN A 23 -20.72 -1.51 -6.30
C ASN A 23 -20.77 -2.25 -7.65
N TYR A 24 -20.80 -3.59 -7.60
CA TYR A 24 -20.66 -4.44 -8.79
C TYR A 24 -21.68 -4.14 -9.89
N ASP A 25 -22.92 -3.82 -9.51
CA ASP A 25 -24.00 -3.52 -10.45
C ASP A 25 -23.82 -2.17 -11.19
N LEU A 26 -22.81 -1.37 -10.84
CA LEU A 26 -22.47 -0.16 -11.60
C LEU A 26 -21.66 -0.45 -12.87
N TYR A 27 -21.04 -1.64 -12.99
CA TYR A 27 -20.32 -1.98 -14.21
C TYR A 27 -21.30 -2.13 -15.36
N THR A 28 -21.09 -1.34 -16.39
CA THR A 28 -21.89 -1.37 -17.60
C THR A 28 -21.49 -2.58 -18.46
N PRO A 29 -22.35 -2.99 -19.41
CA PRO A 29 -22.00 -4.01 -20.39
C PRO A 29 -20.75 -3.63 -21.22
N ILE A 30 -20.52 -2.34 -21.45
CA ILE A 30 -19.32 -1.82 -22.12
C ILE A 30 -18.08 -2.06 -21.26
N ASP A 31 -18.15 -1.81 -19.95
CA ASP A 31 -17.04 -2.06 -19.02
C ASP A 31 -16.62 -3.53 -19.05
N HIS A 32 -17.58 -4.45 -19.05
CA HIS A 32 -17.30 -5.88 -19.19
C HIS A 32 -16.68 -6.24 -20.55
N ALA A 33 -17.02 -5.55 -21.63
CA ALA A 33 -16.39 -5.73 -22.94
C ALA A 33 -14.96 -5.16 -22.97
N VAL A 34 -14.72 -4.02 -22.32
CA VAL A 34 -13.37 -3.45 -22.16
C VAL A 34 -12.48 -4.42 -21.40
N TRP A 35 -12.96 -4.95 -20.27
CA TRP A 35 -12.28 -6.00 -19.52
C TRP A 35 -11.91 -7.19 -20.41
N ARG A 36 -12.90 -7.75 -21.12
CA ARG A 36 -12.71 -8.91 -21.99
C ARG A 36 -11.65 -8.65 -23.06
N TYR A 37 -11.76 -7.51 -23.73
CA TYR A 37 -10.80 -7.10 -24.74
C TYR A 37 -9.38 -7.04 -24.16
N VAL A 38 -9.17 -6.32 -23.05
CA VAL A 38 -7.83 -6.18 -22.44
C VAL A 38 -7.28 -7.53 -21.96
N MET A 39 -8.11 -8.35 -21.33
CA MET A 39 -7.69 -9.68 -20.85
C MET A 39 -7.29 -10.60 -22.00
N ARG A 40 -8.00 -10.58 -23.14
CA ARG A 40 -7.60 -11.33 -24.35
C ARG A 40 -6.26 -10.85 -24.90
N GLN A 41 -6.06 -9.53 -24.98
CA GLN A 41 -4.81 -8.95 -25.44
C GLN A 41 -3.64 -9.30 -24.51
N ASN A 42 -3.82 -9.14 -23.19
CA ASN A 42 -2.81 -9.49 -22.19
C ASN A 42 -2.47 -10.98 -22.26
N HIS A 43 -3.47 -11.86 -22.31
CA HIS A 43 -3.24 -13.31 -22.39
C HIS A 43 -2.39 -13.69 -23.61
N HIS A 44 -2.66 -13.07 -24.77
CA HIS A 44 -1.87 -13.29 -25.97
C HIS A 44 -0.46 -12.69 -25.87
N ALA A 45 -0.33 -11.44 -25.42
CA ALA A 45 0.95 -10.73 -25.35
C ALA A 45 1.93 -11.36 -24.35
N LEU A 46 1.42 -11.89 -23.24
CA LEU A 46 2.20 -12.50 -22.16
C LEU A 46 2.58 -13.96 -22.42
N LYS A 47 2.00 -14.60 -23.44
CA LYS A 47 2.26 -16.01 -23.76
C LYS A 47 3.75 -16.23 -24.04
N GLY A 48 4.40 -17.04 -23.20
CA GLY A 48 5.84 -17.33 -23.29
C GLY A 48 6.78 -16.23 -22.77
N LYS A 49 6.23 -15.11 -22.27
CA LYS A 49 6.97 -13.96 -21.74
C LYS A 49 6.76 -13.75 -20.25
N ALA A 50 5.56 -14.03 -19.72
CA ALA A 50 5.30 -13.99 -18.30
C ALA A 50 5.95 -15.18 -17.58
N HIS A 51 6.35 -14.96 -16.33
CA HIS A 51 6.85 -16.00 -15.44
C HIS A 51 5.74 -17.03 -15.12
N GLU A 52 6.11 -18.29 -14.89
CA GLU A 52 5.16 -19.39 -14.67
C GLU A 52 4.23 -19.15 -13.48
N ALA A 53 4.76 -18.51 -12.42
CA ALA A 53 3.98 -18.07 -11.26
C ALA A 53 2.72 -17.27 -11.62
N TYR A 54 2.82 -16.41 -12.64
CA TYR A 54 1.67 -15.63 -13.11
C TYR A 54 0.67 -16.50 -13.88
N VAL A 55 1.19 -17.32 -14.82
CA VAL A 55 0.35 -18.14 -15.71
C VAL A 55 -0.47 -19.15 -14.93
N ASP A 56 0.13 -19.81 -13.94
CA ASP A 56 -0.58 -20.75 -13.07
C ASP A 56 -1.42 -20.02 -12.03
N GLY A 57 -0.94 -18.88 -11.54
CA GLY A 57 -1.66 -17.99 -10.65
C GLY A 57 -3.00 -17.51 -11.22
N LEU A 58 -3.05 -17.18 -12.52
CA LEU A 58 -4.26 -16.67 -13.17
C LEU A 58 -5.36 -17.74 -13.20
N LYS A 59 -4.99 -19.02 -13.36
CA LYS A 59 -5.94 -20.15 -13.27
C LYS A 59 -6.48 -20.32 -11.85
N ASN A 60 -5.66 -20.03 -10.84
CA ASN A 60 -5.99 -20.25 -9.42
C ASN A 60 -6.71 -19.07 -8.76
N SER A 61 -6.56 -17.85 -9.30
CA SER A 61 -7.16 -16.62 -8.76
C SER A 61 -8.67 -16.53 -8.97
N GLY A 62 -9.24 -17.33 -9.87
CA GLY A 62 -10.65 -17.26 -10.25
C GLY A 62 -10.97 -16.05 -11.13
N ILE A 63 -9.94 -15.43 -11.73
CA ILE A 63 -10.09 -14.34 -12.68
C ILE A 63 -10.40 -14.92 -14.05
N GLU A 64 -11.50 -14.46 -14.64
CA GLU A 64 -11.99 -14.92 -15.93
C GLU A 64 -11.83 -13.83 -17.00
N ILE A 65 -11.74 -14.24 -18.25
CA ILE A 65 -11.68 -13.30 -19.38
C ILE A 65 -13.04 -12.64 -19.61
N GLU A 66 -14.14 -13.35 -19.37
CA GLU A 66 -15.46 -12.94 -19.86
C GLU A 66 -16.17 -11.88 -18.99
N LYS A 67 -15.70 -11.61 -17.77
CA LYS A 67 -16.33 -10.64 -16.87
C LYS A 67 -15.34 -10.06 -15.87
N ILE A 68 -15.58 -8.80 -15.48
CA ILE A 68 -14.90 -8.13 -14.38
C ILE A 68 -15.08 -8.97 -13.11
N PRO A 69 -14.01 -9.23 -12.34
CA PRO A 69 -14.09 -10.07 -11.16
C PRO A 69 -14.86 -9.37 -10.04
N ASN A 70 -15.69 -10.14 -9.36
CA ASN A 70 -16.29 -9.72 -8.09
C ASN A 70 -15.27 -9.99 -6.97
N VAL A 71 -14.97 -8.97 -6.16
CA VAL A 71 -13.89 -9.02 -5.16
C VAL A 71 -14.21 -10.04 -4.05
N ASP A 72 -15.48 -10.25 -3.69
CA ASP A 72 -15.86 -11.30 -2.75
C ASP A 72 -15.55 -12.70 -3.31
N GLU A 73 -15.71 -12.88 -4.62
CA GLU A 73 -15.33 -14.12 -5.29
C GLU A 73 -13.82 -14.31 -5.34
N MET A 74 -13.07 -13.25 -5.65
CA MET A 74 -11.60 -13.25 -5.59
C MET A 74 -11.10 -13.60 -4.17
N ASN A 75 -11.76 -13.07 -3.13
CA ASN A 75 -11.45 -13.37 -1.74
C ASN A 75 -11.56 -14.87 -1.43
N ARG A 76 -12.49 -15.61 -2.05
CA ARG A 76 -12.57 -17.07 -1.89
C ARG A 76 -11.34 -17.79 -2.44
N SER A 77 -10.72 -17.26 -3.48
CA SER A 77 -9.48 -17.79 -4.07
C SER A 77 -8.25 -17.41 -3.23
N LEU A 78 -8.11 -16.13 -2.89
CA LEU A 78 -6.99 -15.61 -2.09
C LEU A 78 -6.94 -16.22 -0.68
N ALA A 79 -8.10 -16.52 -0.08
CA ALA A 79 -8.12 -17.09 1.25
C ALA A 79 -7.53 -18.51 1.32
N LYS A 80 -7.43 -19.23 0.18
CA LYS A 80 -6.71 -20.52 0.08
C LYS A 80 -5.20 -20.39 0.35
N ILE A 81 -4.64 -19.21 0.11
CA ILE A 81 -3.23 -18.88 0.34
C ILE A 81 -3.03 -17.97 1.57
N GLY A 82 -4.06 -17.81 2.39
CA GLY A 82 -4.02 -17.00 3.62
C GLY A 82 -4.07 -15.48 3.38
N TRP A 83 -4.49 -15.06 2.18
CA TRP A 83 -4.62 -13.65 1.77
C TRP A 83 -6.07 -13.24 1.58
N GLY A 84 -6.31 -11.94 1.49
CA GLY A 84 -7.57 -11.36 1.05
C GLY A 84 -7.33 -10.13 0.19
N ALA A 85 -8.40 -9.54 -0.30
CA ALA A 85 -8.44 -8.28 -1.03
C ALA A 85 -9.27 -7.26 -0.23
N GLY A 86 -8.75 -6.05 -0.11
CA GLY A 86 -9.41 -4.91 0.52
C GLY A 86 -9.65 -3.83 -0.52
N ILE A 87 -10.89 -3.45 -0.73
CA ILE A 87 -11.24 -2.44 -1.73
C ILE A 87 -10.85 -1.08 -1.18
N VAL A 88 -10.10 -0.30 -1.95
CA VAL A 88 -9.67 1.04 -1.57
C VAL A 88 -10.31 2.08 -2.48
N ASN A 89 -10.62 3.25 -1.91
CA ASN A 89 -11.14 4.38 -2.68
C ASN A 89 -10.05 5.43 -2.87
N GLY A 90 -9.71 5.71 -4.13
CA GLY A 90 -8.70 6.70 -4.49
C GLY A 90 -7.31 6.40 -3.92
N LEU A 91 -6.54 7.47 -3.67
CA LEU A 91 -5.18 7.39 -3.15
C LEU A 91 -5.20 7.19 -1.62
N ILE A 92 -4.63 6.07 -1.15
CA ILE A 92 -4.40 5.79 0.27
C ILE A 92 -2.96 6.12 0.68
N PRO A 93 -2.72 6.50 1.96
CA PRO A 93 -1.36 6.76 2.44
C PRO A 93 -0.42 5.56 2.24
N GLY A 94 0.85 5.83 1.92
CA GLY A 94 1.81 4.77 1.60
C GLY A 94 2.04 3.76 2.74
N ASN A 95 2.08 4.23 4.00
CA ASN A 95 2.18 3.36 5.16
C ASN A 95 0.96 2.43 5.32
N VAL A 96 -0.25 2.95 5.03
CA VAL A 96 -1.50 2.17 5.02
C VAL A 96 -1.46 1.10 3.93
N PHE A 97 -1.04 1.46 2.71
CA PHE A 97 -0.87 0.52 1.60
C PHE A 97 0.06 -0.63 2.00
N PHE A 98 1.24 -0.32 2.53
CA PHE A 98 2.21 -1.33 2.97
C PHE A 98 1.71 -2.15 4.16
N GLU A 99 0.95 -1.55 5.09
CA GLU A 99 0.38 -2.28 6.23
C GLU A 99 -0.70 -3.28 5.79
N LEU A 100 -1.51 -2.95 4.77
CA LEU A 100 -2.45 -3.90 4.17
C LEU A 100 -1.69 -5.12 3.62
N LEU A 101 -0.61 -4.90 2.85
CA LEU A 101 0.24 -5.98 2.33
C LEU A 101 0.90 -6.79 3.44
N ALA A 102 1.39 -6.14 4.50
CA ALA A 102 1.96 -6.82 5.67
C ALA A 102 0.97 -7.79 6.33
N ASN A 103 -0.31 -7.41 6.33
CA ASN A 103 -1.41 -8.22 6.83
C ASN A 103 -1.97 -9.21 5.80
N GLY A 104 -1.36 -9.35 4.62
CA GLY A 104 -1.83 -10.24 3.56
C GLY A 104 -3.17 -9.79 2.96
N ILE A 105 -3.38 -8.47 2.88
CA ILE A 105 -4.53 -7.85 2.22
C ILE A 105 -4.00 -7.13 0.97
N LEU A 106 -4.43 -7.56 -0.20
CA LEU A 106 -4.17 -6.89 -1.46
C LEU A 106 -5.13 -5.68 -1.61
N PRO A 107 -4.63 -4.43 -1.67
CA PRO A 107 -5.46 -3.28 -1.98
C PRO A 107 -5.99 -3.38 -3.41
N ILE A 108 -7.29 -3.20 -3.64
CA ILE A 108 -7.90 -3.26 -4.98
C ILE A 108 -8.68 -1.97 -5.24
N ALA A 109 -8.34 -1.26 -6.31
CA ALA A 109 -9.20 -0.27 -6.92
C ALA A 109 -10.27 -0.98 -7.78
N THR A 110 -11.52 -0.55 -7.66
CA THR A 110 -12.65 -1.16 -8.41
C THR A 110 -13.02 -0.41 -9.68
N GLU A 111 -12.49 0.78 -9.91
CA GLU A 111 -12.73 1.50 -11.15
C GLU A 111 -12.12 0.75 -12.34
N ILE A 112 -12.75 0.84 -13.51
CA ILE A 112 -12.23 0.27 -14.76
C ILE A 112 -11.96 1.39 -15.77
N ARG A 113 -10.87 1.28 -16.52
CA ARG A 113 -10.57 2.24 -17.59
C ARG A 113 -11.68 2.29 -18.64
N LYS A 114 -11.94 3.49 -19.17
CA LYS A 114 -12.97 3.73 -20.19
C LYS A 114 -12.54 3.24 -21.57
N ILE A 115 -13.51 2.94 -22.44
CA ILE A 115 -13.28 2.53 -23.84
C ILE A 115 -12.42 3.51 -24.65
N THR A 116 -12.45 4.81 -24.32
CA THR A 116 -11.63 5.83 -24.99
C THR A 116 -10.16 5.80 -24.58
N ASN A 117 -9.83 5.18 -23.44
CA ASN A 117 -8.51 5.19 -22.82
C ASN A 117 -8.02 3.75 -22.52
N ILE A 118 -8.36 2.77 -23.35
CA ILE A 118 -7.98 1.36 -23.12
C ILE A 118 -6.46 1.17 -23.06
N ALA A 119 -5.74 1.84 -23.96
CA ALA A 119 -4.31 1.66 -24.14
C ALA A 119 -3.46 2.20 -22.97
N TYR A 120 -3.98 3.17 -22.22
CA TYR A 120 -3.26 3.82 -21.13
C TYR A 120 -4.23 4.33 -20.06
N THR A 121 -3.98 3.97 -18.80
CA THR A 121 -4.63 4.58 -17.63
C THR A 121 -3.55 5.19 -16.73
N PRO A 122 -3.68 6.47 -16.33
CA PRO A 122 -2.72 7.11 -15.42
C PRO A 122 -2.88 6.63 -13.97
N ALA A 123 -4.00 6.00 -13.63
CA ALA A 123 -4.29 5.47 -12.30
C ALA A 123 -4.50 3.94 -12.34
N PRO A 124 -4.13 3.21 -11.28
CA PRO A 124 -4.43 1.78 -11.15
C PRO A 124 -5.94 1.52 -11.21
N ASP A 125 -6.35 0.62 -12.08
CA ASP A 125 -7.74 0.19 -12.26
C ASP A 125 -7.89 -1.30 -11.89
N ILE A 126 -9.10 -1.83 -11.89
CA ILE A 126 -9.36 -3.22 -11.50
C ILE A 126 -8.61 -4.23 -12.37
N ILE A 127 -8.28 -3.89 -13.62
CA ILE A 127 -7.44 -4.74 -14.49
C ILE A 127 -6.02 -4.81 -13.91
N HIS A 128 -5.43 -3.67 -13.57
CA HIS A 128 -4.11 -3.62 -12.95
C HIS A 128 -4.06 -4.42 -11.65
N GLU A 129 -5.02 -4.16 -10.76
CA GLU A 129 -5.01 -4.72 -9.41
C GLU A 129 -5.39 -6.20 -9.40
N ALA A 130 -6.49 -6.56 -10.05
CA ALA A 130 -6.95 -7.93 -10.07
C ALA A 130 -6.08 -8.78 -10.99
N ALA A 131 -5.88 -8.39 -12.26
CA ALA A 131 -5.19 -9.25 -13.23
C ALA A 131 -3.68 -9.11 -13.22
N GLY A 132 -3.11 -8.02 -12.67
CA GLY A 132 -1.66 -7.85 -12.53
C GLY A 132 -1.13 -8.46 -11.23
N HIS A 133 -1.63 -8.00 -10.08
CA HIS A 133 -1.09 -8.37 -8.76
C HIS A 133 -1.60 -9.71 -8.23
N ALA A 134 -2.91 -9.98 -8.30
CA ALA A 134 -3.49 -11.15 -7.61
C ALA A 134 -2.95 -12.51 -8.08
N PRO A 135 -2.72 -12.78 -9.39
CA PRO A 135 -2.23 -14.07 -9.86
C PRO A 135 -0.89 -14.48 -9.26
N ILE A 136 0.09 -13.58 -9.25
CA ILE A 136 1.46 -13.93 -8.87
C ILE A 136 1.59 -14.25 -7.37
N LEU A 137 0.67 -13.76 -6.52
CA LEU A 137 0.62 -14.08 -5.10
C LEU A 137 0.38 -15.57 -4.80
N PHE A 138 -0.02 -16.37 -5.80
CA PHE A 138 -0.14 -17.82 -5.62
C PHE A 138 1.23 -18.49 -5.49
N ASP A 139 2.30 -17.88 -5.99
CA ASP A 139 3.67 -18.32 -5.71
C ASP A 139 4.04 -18.02 -4.25
N PRO A 140 4.48 -19.03 -3.47
CA PRO A 140 4.73 -18.87 -2.05
C PRO A 140 5.91 -17.94 -1.75
N VAL A 141 6.97 -17.93 -2.59
CA VAL A 141 8.17 -17.14 -2.35
C VAL A 141 7.90 -15.67 -2.70
N PHE A 142 7.26 -15.42 -3.84
CA PHE A 142 6.85 -14.07 -4.20
C PHE A 142 5.87 -13.48 -3.19
N ARG A 143 4.90 -14.27 -2.72
CA ARG A 143 3.97 -13.85 -1.67
C ARG A 143 4.67 -13.48 -0.37
N GLU A 144 5.67 -14.26 0.04
CA GLU A 144 6.50 -13.94 1.21
C GLU A 144 7.23 -12.61 1.00
N PHE A 145 7.83 -12.41 -0.18
CA PHE A 145 8.47 -11.15 -0.53
C PHE A 145 7.52 -9.95 -0.41
N VAL A 146 6.32 -10.03 -1.01
CA VAL A 146 5.33 -8.94 -0.94
C VAL A 146 4.88 -8.67 0.50
N GLN A 147 4.66 -9.72 1.30
CA GLN A 147 4.29 -9.53 2.71
C GLN A 147 5.42 -8.87 3.51
N LYS A 148 6.67 -9.25 3.22
CA LYS A 148 7.84 -8.74 3.92
C LYS A 148 8.15 -7.29 3.55
N ILE A 149 8.13 -6.94 2.27
CA ILE A 149 8.29 -5.54 1.85
C ILE A 149 7.14 -4.66 2.36
N GLY A 150 5.93 -5.21 2.47
CA GLY A 150 4.80 -4.60 3.19
C GLY A 150 5.11 -4.31 4.65
N ALA A 151 5.57 -5.30 5.41
CA ALA A 151 5.92 -5.13 6.82
C ALA A 151 7.06 -4.11 7.04
N ILE A 152 8.02 -4.04 6.12
CA ILE A 152 9.11 -3.07 6.15
C ILE A 152 8.59 -1.67 5.80
N GLY A 153 7.81 -1.53 4.72
CA GLY A 153 7.26 -0.26 4.27
C GLY A 153 6.30 0.38 5.29
N ALA A 154 5.54 -0.43 6.02
CA ALA A 154 4.68 0.03 7.10
C ALA A 154 5.46 0.64 8.28
N LYS A 155 6.74 0.26 8.45
CA LYS A 155 7.64 0.75 9.50
C LYS A 155 8.71 1.73 9.02
N ALA A 156 8.64 2.16 7.77
CA ALA A 156 9.62 3.06 7.18
C ALA A 156 9.20 4.52 7.37
N PHE A 157 10.07 5.35 7.96
CA PHE A 157 9.73 6.77 8.15
C PHE A 157 9.60 7.52 6.83
N ALA A 158 8.53 8.30 6.71
CA ALA A 158 8.39 9.38 5.75
C ALA A 158 8.74 10.73 6.42
N THR A 159 9.19 11.70 5.62
CA THR A 159 9.33 13.08 6.11
C THR A 159 8.00 13.80 6.07
N LYS A 160 7.86 14.86 6.87
CA LYS A 160 6.68 15.73 6.85
C LYS A 160 6.34 16.25 5.45
N GLU A 161 7.35 16.66 4.69
CA GLU A 161 7.19 17.23 3.35
C GLU A 161 6.61 16.20 2.36
N LYS A 162 6.99 14.92 2.52
CA LYS A 162 6.43 13.82 1.72
C LYS A 162 4.96 13.55 2.06
N GLN A 163 4.61 13.64 3.35
CA GLN A 163 3.21 13.51 3.78
C GLN A 163 2.37 14.68 3.24
N GLU A 164 2.87 15.91 3.34
CA GLU A 164 2.19 17.09 2.81
C GLU A 164 2.00 17.04 1.29
N LEU A 165 2.99 16.50 0.54
CA LEU A 165 2.84 16.26 -0.89
C LEU A 165 1.73 15.24 -1.16
N PHE A 166 1.69 14.12 -0.42
CA PHE A 166 0.64 13.11 -0.58
C PHE A 166 -0.75 13.73 -0.37
N ASP A 167 -0.93 14.51 0.69
CA ASP A 167 -2.21 15.18 0.99
C ASP A 167 -2.58 16.17 -0.12
N ALA A 168 -1.60 16.91 -0.66
CA ALA A 168 -1.82 17.84 -1.78
C ALA A 168 -2.23 17.11 -3.07
N VAL A 169 -1.58 15.98 -3.40
CA VAL A 169 -1.92 15.16 -4.58
C VAL A 169 -3.31 14.55 -4.42
N ARG A 170 -3.64 14.03 -3.23
CA ARG A 170 -4.97 13.50 -2.94
C ARG A 170 -6.05 14.58 -3.12
N ASN A 171 -5.82 15.78 -2.60
CA ASN A 171 -6.73 16.91 -2.79
C ASN A 171 -6.86 17.30 -4.28
N LEU A 172 -5.76 17.30 -5.03
CA LEU A 172 -5.79 17.56 -6.48
C LEU A 172 -6.67 16.53 -7.20
N THR A 173 -6.57 15.24 -6.89
CA THR A 173 -7.42 14.21 -7.49
C THR A 173 -8.90 14.47 -7.20
N ILE A 174 -9.25 14.77 -5.94
CA ILE A 174 -10.64 15.06 -5.54
C ILE A 174 -11.19 16.28 -6.31
N VAL A 175 -10.42 17.37 -6.38
CA VAL A 175 -10.83 18.61 -7.06
C VAL A 175 -10.91 18.44 -8.58
N MET A 176 -10.07 17.59 -9.17
CA MET A 176 -10.11 17.32 -10.61
C MET A 176 -11.29 16.43 -11.02
N GLU A 177 -11.76 15.56 -10.12
CA GLU A 177 -12.86 14.62 -10.38
C GLU A 177 -14.24 15.18 -10.00
N ASP A 178 -14.32 16.17 -9.12
CA ASP A 178 -15.58 16.80 -8.73
C ASP A 178 -16.12 17.72 -9.85
N PRO A 179 -17.30 17.43 -10.43
CA PRO A 179 -17.89 18.24 -11.49
C PRO A 179 -18.28 19.66 -11.03
N ASN A 180 -18.34 19.91 -9.71
CA ASN A 180 -18.67 21.22 -9.15
C ASN A 180 -17.43 22.08 -8.85
N SER A 181 -16.22 21.50 -8.92
CA SER A 181 -14.99 22.23 -8.66
C SER A 181 -14.68 23.27 -9.74
N THR A 182 -14.33 24.47 -9.31
CA THR A 182 -13.99 25.62 -10.17
C THR A 182 -12.59 25.48 -10.80
N GLU A 183 -12.34 26.22 -11.88
CA GLU A 183 -11.01 26.26 -12.50
C GLU A 183 -9.96 26.90 -11.57
N GLU A 184 -10.35 27.88 -10.76
CA GLU A 184 -9.47 28.48 -9.75
C GLU A 184 -9.04 27.45 -8.68
N GLU A 185 -9.96 26.60 -8.22
CA GLU A 185 -9.66 25.52 -7.26
C GLU A 185 -8.71 24.49 -7.86
N LYS A 186 -8.91 24.09 -9.12
CA LYS A 186 -8.01 23.17 -9.84
C LYS A 186 -6.59 23.75 -9.97
N ILE A 187 -6.48 25.03 -10.36
CA ILE A 187 -5.18 25.72 -10.47
C ILE A 187 -4.50 25.82 -9.10
N ALA A 188 -5.25 26.16 -8.04
CA ALA A 188 -4.72 26.26 -6.69
C ALA A 188 -4.19 24.91 -6.18
N ALA A 189 -4.96 23.82 -6.39
CA ALA A 189 -4.54 22.48 -6.03
C ALA A 189 -3.28 22.05 -6.80
N GLN A 190 -3.20 22.34 -8.10
CA GLN A 190 -2.04 22.02 -8.93
C GLN A 190 -0.79 22.77 -8.46
N LYS A 191 -0.92 24.06 -8.15
CA LYS A 191 0.18 24.88 -7.63
C LYS A 191 0.67 24.38 -6.27
N LEU A 192 -0.26 23.98 -5.39
CA LEU A 192 0.09 23.41 -4.09
C LEU A 192 0.93 22.13 -4.25
N VAL A 193 0.57 21.25 -5.19
CA VAL A 193 1.37 20.04 -5.49
C VAL A 193 2.79 20.40 -5.92
N GLU A 194 2.95 21.38 -6.81
CA GLU A 194 4.27 21.84 -7.26
C GLU A 194 5.09 22.44 -6.11
N GLU A 195 4.48 23.28 -5.28
CA GLU A 195 5.11 23.87 -4.09
C GLU A 195 5.59 22.78 -3.11
N LYS A 196 4.76 21.77 -2.83
CA LYS A 196 5.12 20.66 -1.93
C LYS A 196 6.18 19.74 -2.53
N GLN A 197 6.12 19.48 -3.83
CA GLN A 197 7.11 18.69 -4.54
C GLN A 197 8.51 19.32 -4.43
N ASN A 198 8.60 20.64 -4.59
CA ASN A 198 9.85 21.40 -4.53
C ASN A 198 10.43 21.53 -3.11
N ALA A 199 9.61 21.33 -2.08
CA ALA A 199 10.04 21.41 -0.67
C ALA A 199 10.76 20.14 -0.18
N ILE A 200 10.69 19.04 -0.92
CA ILE A 200 11.29 17.76 -0.53
C ILE A 200 12.81 17.82 -0.60
N VAL A 201 13.48 17.42 0.48
CA VAL A 201 14.93 17.29 0.55
C VAL A 201 15.31 15.86 0.91
N GLY A 202 16.29 15.30 0.20
CA GLY A 202 16.82 13.96 0.47
C GLY A 202 15.83 12.83 0.14
N ILE A 203 16.13 11.63 0.64
CA ILE A 203 15.36 10.40 0.41
C ILE A 203 15.04 9.76 1.76
N SER A 204 13.75 9.67 2.08
CA SER A 204 13.26 9.01 3.29
C SER A 204 13.33 7.49 3.19
N GLU A 205 13.21 6.78 4.32
CA GLU A 205 13.13 5.31 4.33
C GLU A 205 11.92 4.82 3.53
N ALA A 206 10.76 5.47 3.70
CA ALA A 206 9.54 5.15 2.96
C ALA A 206 9.72 5.32 1.44
N GLU A 207 10.44 6.35 1.01
CA GLU A 207 10.73 6.56 -0.42
C GLU A 207 11.66 5.46 -0.97
N LYS A 208 12.68 5.03 -0.22
CA LYS A 208 13.56 3.92 -0.64
C LYS A 208 12.76 2.64 -0.85
N ILE A 209 11.89 2.27 0.08
CA ILE A 209 11.06 1.07 -0.06
C ILE A 209 10.03 1.21 -1.17
N SER A 210 9.41 2.38 -1.33
CA SER A 210 8.48 2.64 -2.43
C SER A 210 9.15 2.48 -3.80
N ARG A 211 10.41 2.94 -3.94
CA ARG A 211 11.21 2.77 -5.16
C ARG A 211 11.58 1.33 -5.43
N MET A 212 11.96 0.59 -4.39
CA MET A 212 12.23 -0.84 -4.51
C MET A 212 10.96 -1.61 -4.90
N PHE A 213 9.82 -1.32 -4.28
CA PHE A 213 8.52 -1.90 -4.63
C PHE A 213 8.17 -1.63 -6.10
N TRP A 214 8.33 -0.39 -6.56
CA TRP A 214 8.09 -0.01 -7.96
C TRP A 214 8.94 -0.81 -8.96
N ARG A 215 10.23 -1.00 -8.66
CA ARG A 215 11.17 -1.71 -9.56
C ARG A 215 11.13 -3.22 -9.44
N THR A 216 10.30 -3.73 -8.54
CA THR A 216 10.14 -5.17 -8.32
C THR A 216 8.68 -5.57 -8.54
N VAL A 217 7.81 -5.32 -7.57
CA VAL A 217 6.39 -5.73 -7.62
C VAL A 217 5.64 -5.10 -8.80
N GLU A 218 5.93 -3.84 -9.16
CA GLU A 218 5.26 -3.17 -10.28
C GLU A 218 5.92 -3.44 -11.64
N TYR A 219 7.25 -3.25 -11.75
CA TYR A 219 7.99 -3.29 -13.02
C TYR A 219 9.22 -4.20 -12.97
N GLY A 220 9.11 -5.35 -12.30
CA GLY A 220 10.19 -6.32 -12.18
C GLY A 220 10.22 -7.38 -13.28
N LEU A 221 11.45 -7.81 -13.58
CA LEU A 221 11.79 -8.92 -14.47
C LEU A 221 12.57 -10.00 -13.72
N ILE A 222 12.48 -11.26 -14.14
CA ILE A 222 13.14 -12.40 -13.50
C ILE A 222 13.85 -13.31 -14.51
N GLY A 223 15.03 -13.82 -14.16
CA GLY A 223 15.81 -14.74 -15.00
C GLY A 223 17.17 -14.15 -15.41
N GLU A 224 17.62 -14.49 -16.60
CA GLU A 224 18.85 -13.94 -17.18
C GLU A 224 18.58 -12.57 -17.81
N VAL A 225 19.54 -11.65 -17.74
CA VAL A 225 19.38 -10.28 -18.26
C VAL A 225 19.07 -10.24 -19.77
N ASP A 226 19.64 -11.19 -20.52
CA ASP A 226 19.47 -11.30 -21.97
C ASP A 226 18.17 -12.01 -22.38
N ASP A 227 17.55 -12.80 -21.49
CA ASP A 227 16.27 -13.48 -21.71
C ASP A 227 15.40 -13.51 -20.45
N PRO A 228 14.92 -12.35 -19.97
CA PRO A 228 14.13 -12.28 -18.76
C PRO A 228 12.66 -12.64 -19.00
N LYS A 229 11.94 -12.96 -17.92
CA LYS A 229 10.49 -13.09 -17.87
C LYS A 229 9.84 -11.96 -17.07
N ILE A 230 8.61 -11.63 -17.42
CA ILE A 230 7.81 -10.62 -16.74
C ILE A 230 7.20 -11.19 -15.46
N TYR A 231 7.33 -10.47 -14.35
CA TYR A 231 6.58 -10.75 -13.12
C TYR A 231 5.93 -9.50 -12.49
N GLY A 232 6.38 -8.29 -12.84
CA GLY A 232 5.81 -7.05 -12.31
C GLY A 232 4.38 -6.77 -12.79
N ALA A 233 3.50 -6.37 -11.88
CA ALA A 233 2.08 -6.17 -12.14
C ALA A 233 1.76 -5.07 -13.18
N GLY A 234 2.53 -3.99 -13.21
CA GLY A 234 2.44 -2.93 -14.21
C GLY A 234 2.72 -3.46 -15.63
N LEU A 235 3.69 -4.35 -15.77
CA LEU A 235 3.99 -5.03 -17.04
C LEU A 235 2.93 -6.11 -17.37
N LEU A 236 2.43 -6.84 -16.38
CA LEU A 236 1.42 -7.89 -16.56
C LEU A 236 0.02 -7.35 -16.94
N SER A 237 -0.26 -6.10 -16.60
CA SER A 237 -1.57 -5.47 -16.83
C SER A 237 -1.62 -4.53 -18.02
N SER A 238 -0.48 -4.27 -18.67
CA SER A 238 -0.36 -3.34 -19.80
C SER A 238 0.22 -4.03 -21.03
N VAL A 239 -0.61 -4.22 -22.06
CA VAL A 239 -0.20 -4.78 -23.37
C VAL A 239 0.97 -3.98 -23.95
N GLY A 240 0.91 -2.65 -23.90
CA GLY A 240 1.95 -1.78 -24.44
C GLY A 240 3.29 -1.98 -23.73
N GLU A 241 3.30 -1.90 -22.40
CA GLU A 241 4.52 -2.09 -21.61
C GLU A 241 5.08 -3.52 -21.69
N SER A 242 4.20 -4.54 -21.68
CA SER A 242 4.59 -5.96 -21.80
C SER A 242 5.31 -6.28 -23.12
N THR A 243 5.08 -5.48 -24.16
CA THR A 243 5.76 -5.64 -25.45
C THR A 243 6.96 -4.69 -25.57
N HIS A 244 6.84 -3.46 -25.09
CA HIS A 244 7.89 -2.46 -25.08
C HIS A 244 9.12 -2.89 -24.27
N CYS A 245 8.92 -3.53 -23.12
CA CYS A 245 10.00 -3.97 -22.23
C CYS A 245 11.04 -4.89 -22.89
N PHE A 246 10.69 -5.60 -23.97
CA PHE A 246 11.62 -6.47 -24.69
C PHE A 246 12.33 -5.80 -25.88
N THR A 247 12.09 -4.51 -26.13
CA THR A 247 12.77 -3.76 -27.18
C THR A 247 14.13 -3.22 -26.71
N ASP A 248 14.99 -2.83 -27.65
CA ASP A 248 16.29 -2.19 -27.36
C ASP A 248 16.16 -0.79 -26.73
N ALA A 249 14.94 -0.23 -26.68
CA ALA A 249 14.66 1.05 -26.03
C ALA A 249 14.65 0.94 -24.49
N VAL A 250 14.56 -0.28 -23.94
CA VAL A 250 14.51 -0.53 -22.50
C VAL A 250 15.79 -1.22 -22.06
N GLU A 251 16.53 -0.56 -21.17
CA GLU A 251 17.73 -1.13 -20.55
C GLU A 251 17.35 -2.16 -19.48
N LYS A 252 17.95 -3.35 -19.53
CA LYS A 252 17.77 -4.40 -18.51
C LYS A 252 18.99 -4.41 -17.60
N ILE A 253 18.76 -4.22 -16.32
CA ILE A 253 19.81 -4.05 -15.32
C ILE A 253 19.70 -5.18 -14.29
N PRO A 254 20.79 -5.87 -13.90
CA PRO A 254 20.75 -6.80 -12.78
C PRO A 254 20.18 -6.14 -11.51
N PHE A 255 19.30 -6.84 -10.81
CA PHE A 255 18.74 -6.36 -9.56
C PHE A 255 19.84 -6.10 -8.53
N SER A 256 19.75 -4.93 -7.89
CA SER A 256 20.44 -4.62 -6.64
C SER A 256 19.64 -3.57 -5.88
N VAL A 257 19.78 -3.56 -4.55
CA VAL A 257 19.12 -2.58 -3.68
C VAL A 257 19.51 -1.15 -4.05
N GLU A 258 20.79 -0.91 -4.34
CA GLU A 258 21.29 0.41 -4.71
C GLU A 258 20.65 0.90 -6.01
N ALA A 259 20.75 0.11 -7.08
CA ALA A 259 20.20 0.50 -8.38
C ALA A 259 18.67 0.70 -8.32
N CYS A 260 17.97 -0.06 -7.47
CA CYS A 260 16.54 0.11 -7.28
C CYS A 260 16.13 1.34 -6.46
N THR A 261 17.05 1.96 -5.71
CA THR A 261 16.68 3.03 -4.76
C THR A 261 17.23 4.40 -5.14
N VAL A 262 18.22 4.48 -6.03
CA VAL A 262 18.90 5.74 -6.42
C VAL A 262 17.99 6.73 -7.14
N HIS A 263 17.27 6.29 -8.19
CA HIS A 263 16.50 7.20 -9.04
C HIS A 263 15.02 7.30 -8.62
N PRO A 264 14.36 8.46 -8.81
CA PRO A 264 12.92 8.61 -8.60
C PRO A 264 12.12 7.69 -9.55
N LYS A 265 10.84 7.48 -9.24
CA LYS A 265 9.90 6.72 -10.09
C LYS A 265 9.46 7.60 -11.26
N ASN A 266 9.34 7.04 -12.46
CA ASN A 266 8.64 7.67 -13.57
C ASN A 266 7.23 7.07 -13.65
N VAL A 267 6.21 7.87 -13.35
CA VAL A 267 4.79 7.44 -13.34
C VAL A 267 4.01 7.94 -14.56
N THR A 268 4.64 8.75 -15.42
CA THR A 268 3.96 9.44 -16.53
C THR A 268 4.29 8.85 -17.89
N GLU A 269 5.40 8.13 -18.01
CA GLU A 269 5.89 7.55 -19.25
C GLU A 269 6.22 6.07 -19.08
N MET A 270 6.38 5.38 -20.20
CA MET A 270 6.83 3.99 -20.20
C MET A 270 8.24 3.86 -19.61
N GLN A 271 8.51 2.72 -18.96
CA GLN A 271 9.79 2.52 -18.28
C GLN A 271 10.93 2.33 -19.28
N SER A 272 11.96 3.18 -19.20
CA SER A 272 13.19 3.07 -20.00
C SER A 272 14.25 2.15 -19.39
N GLN A 273 14.10 1.79 -18.11
CA GLN A 273 15.00 0.90 -17.38
C GLN A 273 14.18 -0.08 -16.54
N LEU A 274 14.53 -1.36 -16.60
CA LEU A 274 13.91 -2.43 -15.82
C LEU A 274 14.97 -3.29 -15.12
N PHE A 275 14.58 -3.90 -14.01
CA PHE A 275 15.49 -4.64 -13.14
C PHE A 275 15.20 -6.13 -13.17
N VAL A 276 16.25 -6.92 -13.39
CA VAL A 276 16.19 -8.38 -13.54
C VAL A 276 16.75 -9.05 -12.29
N CYS A 277 15.88 -9.66 -11.49
CA CYS A 277 16.29 -10.54 -10.39
C CYS A 277 16.54 -11.96 -10.88
N LYS A 278 17.42 -12.70 -10.21
CA LYS A 278 17.69 -14.11 -10.50
C LYS A 278 16.63 -15.03 -9.92
N SER A 279 16.04 -14.63 -8.80
CA SER A 279 15.07 -15.41 -8.02
C SER A 279 14.26 -14.49 -7.11
N PHE A 280 13.10 -14.95 -6.62
CA PHE A 280 12.33 -14.19 -5.64
C PHE A 280 13.02 -14.15 -4.26
N GLU A 281 13.86 -15.15 -3.94
CA GLU A 281 14.70 -15.16 -2.74
C GLU A 281 15.68 -13.97 -2.73
N GLU A 282 16.27 -13.62 -3.87
CA GLU A 282 17.15 -12.45 -4.00
C GLU A 282 16.40 -11.14 -3.65
N LEU A 283 15.11 -11.06 -3.96
CA LEU A 283 14.28 -9.91 -3.59
C LEU A 283 14.04 -9.86 -2.07
N ILE A 284 13.82 -11.01 -1.44
CA ILE A 284 13.67 -11.14 0.03
C ILE A 284 14.96 -10.68 0.72
N GLU A 285 16.12 -11.17 0.27
CA GLU A 285 17.43 -10.77 0.77
C GLU A 285 17.67 -9.27 0.61
N GLY A 286 17.31 -8.72 -0.56
CA GLY A 286 17.38 -7.28 -0.82
C GLY A 286 16.51 -6.47 0.15
N ALA A 287 15.26 -6.89 0.37
CA ALA A 287 14.35 -6.20 1.29
C ALA A 287 14.87 -6.25 2.73
N GLU A 288 15.42 -7.39 3.17
CA GLU A 288 16.07 -7.54 4.47
C GLU A 288 17.30 -6.63 4.62
N SER A 289 18.12 -6.53 3.58
CA SER A 289 19.27 -5.62 3.57
C SER A 289 18.83 -4.17 3.75
N VAL A 290 17.73 -3.74 3.11
CA VAL A 290 17.19 -2.38 3.31
C VAL A 290 16.70 -2.23 4.74
N ALA A 291 15.92 -3.18 5.24
CA ALA A 291 15.34 -3.14 6.58
C ALA A 291 16.42 -3.04 7.68
N ASN A 292 17.56 -3.69 7.52
CA ASN A 292 18.70 -3.61 8.45
C ASN A 292 19.30 -2.20 8.58
N THR A 293 19.02 -1.29 7.65
CA THR A 293 19.44 0.11 7.71
C THR A 293 18.38 1.05 8.28
N MET A 294 17.19 0.54 8.60
CA MET A 294 16.04 1.35 8.99
C MET A 294 15.92 1.56 10.49
N ALA A 295 15.29 2.66 10.87
CA ALA A 295 15.10 3.08 12.25
C ALA A 295 14.49 1.99 13.16
N PHE A 296 13.58 1.19 12.62
CA PHE A 296 12.88 0.15 13.39
C PHE A 296 13.77 -1.06 13.74
N ARG A 297 14.95 -1.19 13.12
CA ARG A 297 15.96 -2.21 13.48
C ARG A 297 17.21 -1.61 14.09
N VAL A 298 17.60 -0.41 13.68
CA VAL A 298 18.83 0.26 14.14
C VAL A 298 18.63 0.90 15.53
N GLY A 299 17.49 1.57 15.76
CA GLY A 299 17.28 2.32 17.00
C GLY A 299 18.25 3.50 17.16
N GLY A 300 18.54 3.86 18.41
CA GLY A 300 19.45 4.95 18.75
C GLY A 300 18.97 6.36 18.34
N THR A 301 19.90 7.30 18.39
CA THR A 301 19.66 8.73 18.17
C THR A 301 19.12 9.03 16.76
N GLU A 302 19.72 8.46 15.72
CA GLU A 302 19.30 8.66 14.32
C GLU A 302 17.81 8.28 14.12
N SER A 303 17.35 7.22 14.80
CA SER A 303 15.97 6.77 14.72
C SER A 303 14.99 7.76 15.37
N LEU A 304 15.39 8.39 16.48
CA LEU A 304 14.59 9.46 17.09
C LEU A 304 14.58 10.73 16.23
N GLU A 305 15.68 11.06 15.57
CA GLU A 305 15.72 12.19 14.63
C GLU A 305 14.78 11.98 13.44
N LYS A 306 14.74 10.77 12.87
CA LYS A 306 13.75 10.42 11.84
C LYS A 306 12.31 10.56 12.35
N ALA A 307 12.04 10.15 13.58
CA ALA A 307 10.73 10.36 14.21
C ALA A 307 10.38 11.86 14.34
N ILE A 308 11.33 12.71 14.77
CA ILE A 308 11.15 14.17 14.83
C ILE A 308 10.85 14.76 13.45
N LEU A 309 11.61 14.36 12.42
CA LEU A 309 11.45 14.84 11.05
C LEU A 309 10.11 14.43 10.42
N SER A 310 9.52 13.30 10.86
CA SER A 310 8.21 12.85 10.39
C SER A 310 7.07 13.76 10.84
N LYS A 311 7.23 14.46 11.98
CA LYS A 311 6.18 15.25 12.67
C LYS A 311 4.84 14.54 12.81
N SER A 312 4.87 13.21 12.85
CA SER A 312 3.71 12.33 12.87
C SER A 312 3.76 11.44 14.11
N VAL A 313 2.67 10.74 14.41
CA VAL A 313 2.66 9.73 15.47
C VAL A 313 3.70 8.66 15.15
N ALA A 314 4.59 8.42 16.09
CA ALA A 314 5.65 7.43 16.00
C ALA A 314 5.79 6.68 17.32
N THR A 315 6.35 5.48 17.24
CA THR A 315 6.70 4.66 18.38
C THR A 315 8.21 4.55 18.46
N PHE A 316 8.78 4.77 19.64
CA PHE A 316 10.14 4.31 19.95
C PHE A 316 10.11 3.29 21.08
N VAL A 317 11.05 2.33 21.04
CA VAL A 317 11.11 1.20 21.97
C VAL A 317 12.44 1.25 22.70
N LEU A 318 12.39 1.20 24.02
CA LEU A 318 13.57 1.08 24.88
C LEU A 318 13.96 -0.38 25.05
N ASN A 319 15.22 -0.64 25.41
CA ASN A 319 15.71 -2.01 25.63
C ASN A 319 15.10 -2.73 26.84
N SER A 320 14.29 -2.05 27.66
CA SER A 320 13.37 -2.66 28.63
C SER A 320 12.16 -3.34 27.99
N GLY A 321 11.88 -3.05 26.71
CA GLY A 321 10.69 -3.48 25.98
C GLY A 321 9.51 -2.50 26.12
N LEU A 322 9.66 -1.43 26.89
CA LEU A 322 8.67 -0.35 26.95
C LEU A 322 8.69 0.44 25.64
N SER A 323 7.51 0.62 25.06
CA SER A 323 7.26 1.42 23.87
C SER A 323 6.56 2.72 24.26
N VAL A 324 6.97 3.82 23.66
CA VAL A 324 6.34 5.14 23.80
C VAL A 324 5.80 5.54 22.45
N THR A 325 4.48 5.71 22.36
CA THR A 325 3.77 6.13 21.14
C THR A 325 3.33 7.58 21.28
N GLY A 326 3.79 8.47 20.40
CA GLY A 326 3.38 9.88 20.36
C GLY A 326 4.08 10.66 19.26
N ILE A 327 3.86 11.98 19.19
CA ILE A 327 4.61 12.84 18.27
C ILE A 327 5.92 13.24 18.95
N VAL A 328 7.05 12.71 18.49
CA VAL A 328 8.37 13.04 19.04
C VAL A 328 8.72 14.49 18.66
N GLN A 329 8.84 15.37 19.66
CA GLN A 329 9.08 16.80 19.45
C GLN A 329 10.56 17.15 19.48
N SER A 330 11.29 16.63 20.47
CA SER A 330 12.68 17.00 20.69
C SER A 330 13.44 15.91 21.42
N ILE A 331 14.76 15.90 21.20
CA ILE A 331 15.72 15.14 21.98
C ILE A 331 16.76 16.10 22.56
N LEU A 332 17.25 15.77 23.75
CA LEU A 332 18.46 16.35 24.30
C LEU A 332 19.60 15.40 24.01
N LYS A 333 20.74 15.92 23.56
CA LYS A 333 21.94 15.15 23.25
C LYS A 333 23.10 15.50 24.17
N ASP A 334 23.99 14.54 24.37
CA ASP A 334 25.28 14.76 25.04
C ASP A 334 26.34 15.31 24.07
N SER A 335 27.59 15.45 24.54
CA SER A 335 28.72 15.92 23.73
C SER A 335 29.14 14.98 22.60
N ASN A 336 28.67 13.72 22.61
CA ASN A 336 28.92 12.73 21.55
C ASN A 336 27.76 12.67 20.55
N GLU A 337 26.83 13.64 20.61
CA GLU A 337 25.60 13.66 19.82
C GLU A 337 24.64 12.51 20.11
N GLU A 338 24.76 11.83 21.25
CA GLU A 338 23.85 10.76 21.64
C GLU A 338 22.66 11.28 22.44
N ALA A 339 21.45 10.79 22.12
CA ALA A 339 20.22 11.17 22.78
C ALA A 339 20.21 10.67 24.24
N ILE A 340 20.09 11.62 25.17
CA ILE A 340 20.05 11.38 26.62
C ILE A 340 18.68 11.68 27.22
N TYR A 341 17.81 12.36 26.49
CA TYR A 341 16.42 12.60 26.89
C TYR A 341 15.55 12.77 25.65
N VAL A 342 14.33 12.25 25.68
CA VAL A 342 13.36 12.38 24.59
C VAL A 342 12.06 12.95 25.10
N ASN A 343 11.44 13.85 24.32
CA ASN A 343 10.13 14.43 24.58
C ASN A 343 9.17 14.17 23.42
N THR A 344 7.97 13.73 23.74
CA THR A 344 6.80 13.78 22.86
C THR A 344 5.91 14.96 23.21
N ILE A 345 5.00 15.32 22.30
CA ILE A 345 3.95 16.31 22.51
C ILE A 345 2.57 15.74 22.25
N GLY A 346 1.58 16.33 22.91
CA GLY A 346 0.18 15.95 22.76
C GLY A 346 -0.10 14.55 23.31
N GLU A 347 -1.09 13.87 22.75
CA GLU A 347 -1.48 12.54 23.20
C GLU A 347 -0.33 11.54 23.05
N THR A 348 0.02 10.88 24.16
CA THR A 348 1.04 9.83 24.20
C THR A 348 0.50 8.60 24.91
N ALA A 349 0.93 7.41 24.50
CA ALA A 349 0.61 6.17 25.16
C ALA A 349 1.86 5.33 25.42
N LEU A 350 1.87 4.61 26.53
CA LEU A 350 2.92 3.65 26.86
C LEU A 350 2.42 2.24 26.63
N SER A 351 3.27 1.37 26.09
CA SER A 351 2.88 0.01 25.74
C SER A 351 4.01 -0.99 26.00
N ILE A 352 3.65 -2.21 26.36
CA ILE A 352 4.58 -3.36 26.41
C ILE A 352 4.00 -4.46 25.52
N ASN A 353 4.86 -5.08 24.69
CA ASN A 353 4.46 -6.15 23.78
C ASN A 353 3.25 -5.77 22.89
N ASN A 354 3.27 -4.53 22.34
CA ASN A 354 2.22 -3.97 21.48
C ASN A 354 0.83 -3.92 22.15
N ARG A 355 0.79 -3.74 23.48
CA ARG A 355 -0.44 -3.51 24.24
C ARG A 355 -0.29 -2.30 25.14
N GLU A 356 -1.26 -1.40 25.10
CA GLU A 356 -1.30 -0.24 25.98
C GLU A 356 -1.25 -0.66 27.46
N LEU A 357 -0.42 0.03 28.25
CA LEU A 357 -0.36 -0.16 29.69
C LEU A 357 -1.56 0.50 30.36
N ASN A 358 -2.21 -0.25 31.27
CA ASN A 358 -3.34 0.25 32.03
C ASN A 358 -2.96 1.56 32.77
N GLY A 359 -3.73 2.62 32.53
CA GLY A 359 -3.49 3.93 33.13
C GLY A 359 -2.43 4.79 32.43
N HIS A 360 -1.83 4.34 31.33
CA HIS A 360 -0.82 5.12 30.58
C HIS A 360 -1.20 5.33 29.10
N GLY A 361 -2.49 5.47 28.81
CA GLY A 361 -2.99 5.82 27.48
C GLY A 361 -3.01 7.33 27.19
N LYS A 362 -3.55 7.67 26.01
CA LYS A 362 -3.61 9.05 25.46
C LYS A 362 -4.18 10.09 26.41
N THR A 363 -5.18 9.70 27.21
CA THR A 363 -5.87 10.58 28.16
C THR A 363 -5.00 10.92 29.37
N TYR A 364 -4.18 9.97 29.82
CA TYR A 364 -3.27 10.15 30.93
C TYR A 364 -2.10 11.06 30.52
N HIS A 365 -1.39 10.72 29.43
CA HIS A 365 -0.27 11.50 28.90
C HIS A 365 -0.69 12.51 27.82
N ARG A 366 -1.80 13.22 28.03
CA ARG A 366 -2.41 14.13 27.03
C ARG A 366 -1.58 15.34 26.60
N LYS A 367 -0.55 15.71 27.37
CA LYS A 367 0.32 16.87 27.08
C LYS A 367 1.65 16.49 26.46
N GLY A 368 1.95 15.19 26.38
CA GLY A 368 3.23 14.65 25.98
C GLY A 368 3.86 13.83 27.10
N PHE A 369 5.01 13.26 26.80
CA PHE A 369 5.77 12.38 27.67
C PHE A 369 7.25 12.69 27.51
N GLY A 370 7.97 12.79 28.63
CA GLY A 370 9.40 13.08 28.65
C GLY A 370 10.13 12.02 29.44
N THR A 371 11.28 11.56 28.96
CA THR A 371 12.01 10.51 29.68
C THR A 371 13.51 10.52 29.38
N PRO A 372 14.38 10.24 30.39
CA PRO A 372 15.80 10.07 30.17
C PRO A 372 16.12 8.78 29.41
N ILE A 373 17.25 8.79 28.72
CA ILE A 373 17.84 7.64 28.03
C ILE A 373 19.27 7.50 28.56
N GLY A 374 19.65 6.28 28.94
CA GLY A 374 21.03 5.98 29.34
C GLY A 374 21.15 5.31 30.71
N ALA A 375 22.38 4.96 31.06
CA ALA A 375 22.70 4.33 32.34
C ALA A 375 22.86 5.37 33.48
N LEU A 376 22.62 4.92 34.70
CA LEU A 376 22.96 5.68 35.89
C LEU A 376 24.49 5.75 36.08
N LYS A 377 24.96 6.73 36.85
CA LYS A 377 26.37 6.83 37.26
C LYS A 377 26.86 5.49 37.83
N GLY A 378 28.07 5.12 37.46
CA GLY A 378 28.61 3.78 37.72
C GLY A 378 28.28 2.74 36.64
N ASN A 379 27.80 3.16 35.46
CA ASN A 379 27.41 2.31 34.34
C ASN A 379 26.30 1.30 34.71
N ILE A 380 25.32 1.76 35.48
CA ILE A 380 24.22 0.91 35.93
C ILE A 380 23.07 1.01 34.92
N GLU A 381 22.85 -0.07 34.18
CA GLU A 381 21.68 -0.25 33.33
C GLU A 381 20.48 -0.65 34.18
N LEU A 382 19.62 0.33 34.47
CA LEU A 382 18.54 0.18 35.44
C LEU A 382 17.52 -0.90 35.03
N GLU A 383 17.27 -1.05 33.72
CA GLU A 383 16.40 -2.08 33.16
C GLU A 383 16.88 -3.50 33.50
N ASN A 384 18.17 -3.71 33.79
CA ASN A 384 18.76 -5.02 34.08
C ASN A 384 18.97 -5.25 35.59
N CYS A 385 18.55 -4.33 36.45
CA CYS A 385 18.69 -4.47 37.90
C CYS A 385 17.66 -5.44 38.48
N ASP A 386 18.16 -6.46 39.18
CA ASP A 386 17.32 -7.34 39.99
C ASP A 386 16.85 -6.66 41.28
N HIS A 387 15.99 -7.35 42.04
CA HIS A 387 15.44 -6.81 43.28
C HIS A 387 16.50 -6.49 44.35
N LEU A 388 17.58 -7.29 44.42
CA LEU A 388 18.65 -7.04 45.37
C LEU A 388 19.40 -5.76 44.99
N LYS A 389 19.69 -5.60 43.69
CA LYS A 389 20.39 -4.42 43.19
C LYS A 389 19.59 -3.14 43.35
N LEU A 390 18.28 -3.19 43.09
CA LEU A 390 17.39 -2.05 43.34
C LEU A 390 17.40 -1.64 44.81
N LYS A 391 17.36 -2.61 45.74
CA LYS A 391 17.43 -2.35 47.17
C LYS A 391 18.77 -1.76 47.60
N GLU A 392 19.88 -2.25 47.05
CA GLU A 392 21.22 -1.65 47.27
C GLU A 392 21.30 -0.21 46.80
N LEU A 393 20.62 0.12 45.70
CA LEU A 393 20.55 1.47 45.14
C LEU A 393 19.52 2.36 45.84
N GLY A 394 18.75 1.83 46.80
CA GLY A 394 17.68 2.57 47.47
C GLY A 394 16.44 2.80 46.60
N ILE A 395 16.32 2.10 45.46
CA ILE A 395 15.18 2.19 44.54
C ILE A 395 14.07 1.28 45.08
N ILE A 396 13.28 1.83 46.01
CA ILE A 396 12.23 1.12 46.75
C ILE A 396 10.96 1.97 46.71
N GLU A 397 9.81 1.34 46.42
CA GLU A 397 8.52 2.03 46.47
C GLU A 397 8.27 2.66 47.84
N GLY A 398 7.82 3.92 47.83
CA GLY A 398 7.55 4.73 49.01
C GLY A 398 8.70 5.64 49.43
N GLU A 399 9.94 5.37 48.98
CA GLU A 399 11.14 6.12 49.37
C GLU A 399 11.43 7.29 48.42
N THR A 400 12.06 8.34 48.96
CA THR A 400 12.58 9.47 48.16
C THR A 400 14.02 9.20 47.77
N ILE A 401 14.31 9.34 46.47
CA ILE A 401 15.64 9.05 45.91
C ILE A 401 16.07 10.14 44.94
N VAL A 402 17.38 10.20 44.70
CA VAL A 402 18.02 10.95 43.61
C VAL A 402 18.73 9.94 42.70
N LEU A 403 18.29 9.85 41.46
CA LEU A 403 18.93 9.08 40.40
C LEU A 403 19.77 10.01 39.53
N GLU A 404 21.08 9.76 39.50
CA GLU A 404 22.02 10.51 38.67
C GLU A 404 22.42 9.67 37.45
N PHE A 405 22.14 10.16 36.26
CA PHE A 405 22.54 9.55 34.99
C PHE A 405 23.97 9.95 34.62
N LEU A 406 24.65 9.11 33.83
CA LEU A 406 25.97 9.44 33.25
C LEU A 406 25.93 10.73 32.42
N SER A 407 24.78 11.01 31.82
CA SER A 407 24.47 12.23 31.06
C SER A 407 24.24 13.46 31.93
N ASN A 408 24.48 13.39 33.25
CA ASN A 408 24.18 14.44 34.23
C ASN A 408 22.70 14.85 34.28
N ILE A 409 21.80 13.99 33.80
CA ILE A 409 20.37 14.10 34.11
C ILE A 409 20.17 13.63 35.56
N ILE A 410 19.42 14.40 36.33
CA ILE A 410 19.11 14.09 37.72
C ILE A 410 17.60 13.99 37.86
N VAL A 411 17.12 12.82 38.30
CA VAL A 411 15.71 12.57 38.63
C VAL A 411 15.61 12.46 40.15
N SER A 412 14.87 13.36 40.79
CA SER A 412 14.71 13.39 42.24
C SER A 412 13.24 13.40 42.60
N GLY A 413 12.77 12.39 43.35
CA GLY A 413 11.36 12.28 43.71
C GLY A 413 11.08 11.06 44.59
N ARG A 414 9.82 10.91 45.00
CA ARG A 414 9.35 9.77 45.78
C ARG A 414 8.82 8.69 44.84
N ILE A 415 9.37 7.47 44.90
CA ILE A 415 8.92 6.36 44.06
C ILE A 415 7.53 5.91 44.52
N VAL A 416 6.58 5.79 43.60
CA VAL A 416 5.23 5.30 43.90
C VAL A 416 4.86 4.00 43.18
N ASN A 417 5.57 3.64 42.12
CA ASN A 417 5.33 2.41 41.38
C ASN A 417 6.59 2.00 40.61
N ILE A 418 6.89 0.69 40.58
CA ILE A 418 7.92 0.09 39.74
C ILE A 418 7.29 -1.03 38.90
N LEU A 419 7.19 -0.80 37.59
CA LEU A 419 6.63 -1.76 36.66
C LEU A 419 7.75 -2.53 35.93
N LYS A 420 7.58 -3.85 35.86
CA LYS A 420 8.48 -4.75 35.13
C LYS A 420 7.86 -5.26 33.84
N ASN A 421 8.70 -5.46 32.83
CA ASN A 421 8.44 -6.28 31.67
C ASN A 421 9.29 -7.54 31.78
N GLU A 422 8.66 -8.67 32.12
CA GLU A 422 9.37 -9.89 32.52
C GLU A 422 10.36 -9.58 33.67
N ASP A 423 11.66 -9.80 33.45
CA ASP A 423 12.70 -9.53 34.44
C ASP A 423 13.23 -8.09 34.37
N LYS A 424 12.87 -7.32 33.35
CA LYS A 424 13.40 -5.97 33.13
C LYS A 424 12.56 -4.90 33.78
N ILE A 425 13.21 -3.90 34.37
CA ILE A 425 12.51 -2.69 34.83
C ILE A 425 12.11 -1.86 33.62
N ALA A 426 10.82 -1.58 33.48
CA ALA A 426 10.27 -0.90 32.31
C ALA A 426 9.81 0.53 32.63
N LEU A 427 9.21 0.74 33.80
CA LEU A 427 8.72 2.05 34.22
C LEU A 427 8.95 2.25 35.72
N ILE A 428 9.32 3.45 36.12
CA ILE A 428 9.27 3.89 37.51
C ILE A 428 8.49 5.19 37.58
N SER A 429 7.44 5.22 38.40
CA SER A 429 6.62 6.41 38.60
C SER A 429 7.04 7.14 39.88
N PHE A 430 7.10 8.47 39.82
CA PHE A 430 7.53 9.34 40.91
C PHE A 430 6.48 10.41 41.24
N GLU A 431 6.24 10.65 42.52
CA GLU A 431 5.56 11.84 43.04
C GLU A 431 6.59 12.87 43.56
N ASP A 432 6.16 14.13 43.69
CA ASP A 432 7.02 15.25 44.12
C ASP A 432 8.35 15.31 43.34
N CYS A 433 8.28 14.98 42.05
CA CYS A 433 9.46 14.72 41.23
C CYS A 433 9.96 15.98 40.49
N THR A 434 11.28 16.16 40.45
CA THR A 434 11.95 17.08 39.55
C THR A 434 12.94 16.33 38.67
N VAL A 435 13.03 16.74 37.41
CA VAL A 435 14.06 16.24 36.48
C VAL A 435 14.84 17.42 35.96
N THR A 436 16.17 17.36 36.06
CA THR A 436 17.05 18.46 35.65
C THR A 436 18.23 17.96 34.84
N HIS A 437 18.77 18.83 34.00
CA HIS A 437 20.05 18.62 33.32
C HIS A 437 20.79 19.97 33.26
N GLU A 438 22.01 20.01 33.78
CA GLU A 438 22.85 21.22 33.83
C GLU A 438 22.13 22.46 34.40
N GLY A 439 21.29 22.25 35.42
CA GLY A 439 20.50 23.31 36.07
C GLY A 439 19.23 23.73 35.33
N LYS A 440 18.96 23.18 34.13
CA LYS A 440 17.68 23.36 33.42
C LYS A 440 16.68 22.30 33.89
N GLU A 441 15.49 22.74 34.27
CA GLU A 441 14.37 21.84 34.58
C GLU A 441 13.79 21.23 33.29
N LEU A 442 13.76 19.90 33.22
CA LEU A 442 13.11 19.11 32.18
C LEU A 442 11.71 18.64 32.61
N PHE A 443 11.50 18.44 33.93
CA PHE A 443 10.20 18.15 34.53
C PHE A 443 10.08 18.84 35.89
N LYS A 444 8.90 19.37 36.18
CA LYS A 444 8.61 20.08 37.44
C LYS A 444 7.56 19.33 38.25
N LYS A 445 7.72 19.32 39.57
CA LYS A 445 6.79 18.62 40.50
C LYS A 445 5.34 19.09 40.36
N GLU A 446 5.12 20.34 39.97
CA GLU A 446 3.78 20.90 39.77
C GLU A 446 3.05 20.31 38.56
N TRP A 447 3.76 19.56 37.70
CA TRP A 447 3.17 18.90 36.53
C TRP A 447 2.51 17.56 36.87
N GLY A 448 2.71 17.06 38.10
CA GLY A 448 2.11 15.83 38.61
C GLY A 448 3.11 14.68 38.70
N THR A 449 2.60 13.46 38.55
CA THR A 449 3.40 12.23 38.56
C THR A 449 4.36 12.22 37.37
N PHE A 450 5.63 11.93 37.63
CA PHE A 450 6.62 11.70 36.59
C PHE A 450 6.77 10.20 36.35
N ASP A 451 6.35 9.75 35.17
CA ASP A 451 6.54 8.38 34.73
C ASP A 451 7.84 8.27 33.94
N MET A 452 8.85 7.66 34.55
CA MET A 452 10.15 7.45 33.93
C MET A 452 10.17 6.10 33.20
N ALA A 453 10.10 6.14 31.87
CA ALA A 453 10.42 5.00 31.04
C ALA A 453 11.89 4.62 31.24
N VAL A 454 12.14 3.37 31.60
CA VAL A 454 13.48 2.89 31.92
C VAL A 454 14.10 2.27 30.67
N GLY A 455 15.31 2.70 30.32
CA GLY A 455 16.11 2.05 29.30
C GLY A 455 17.40 2.80 29.00
N SER A 456 18.52 2.07 28.96
CA SER A 456 19.81 2.63 28.59
C SER A 456 19.93 2.97 27.10
N LYS A 457 19.08 2.41 26.24
CA LYS A 457 19.12 2.64 24.78
C LYS A 457 17.75 2.49 24.12
N VAL A 458 17.57 3.22 23.03
CA VAL A 458 16.48 3.01 22.06
C VAL A 458 16.89 1.89 21.11
N VAL A 459 16.07 0.84 21.00
CA VAL A 459 16.35 -0.34 20.16
C VAL A 459 15.56 -0.34 18.86
N SER A 460 14.55 0.51 18.74
CA SER A 460 13.71 0.62 17.54
C SER A 460 12.95 1.94 17.56
N ALA A 461 12.72 2.56 16.40
CA ALA A 461 11.66 3.53 16.21
C ALA A 461 10.96 3.34 14.85
N PHE A 462 9.64 3.53 14.79
CA PHE A 462 8.84 3.35 13.58
C PHE A 462 7.60 4.29 13.59
N PRO A 463 7.04 4.63 12.41
CA PRO A 463 5.80 5.39 12.33
C PRO A 463 4.59 4.59 12.84
N GLY A 464 3.59 5.28 13.36
CA GLY A 464 2.38 4.67 13.90
C GLY A 464 2.49 4.28 15.38
N ALA A 465 1.44 3.62 15.87
CA ALA A 465 1.27 3.26 17.26
C ALA A 465 1.72 1.83 17.58
N ALA A 466 2.26 1.61 18.77
CA ALA A 466 2.57 0.27 19.28
C ALA A 466 1.31 -0.59 19.45
N ASP A 467 0.22 0.03 19.92
CA ASP A 467 -1.12 -0.56 20.01
C ASP A 467 -2.10 0.31 19.19
N PRO A 468 -2.21 0.08 17.86
CA PRO A 468 -3.06 0.88 17.00
C PRO A 468 -4.54 0.80 17.37
N ILE A 469 -4.98 -0.30 17.97
CA ILE A 469 -6.36 -0.45 18.42
C ILE A 469 -6.58 0.56 19.54
N ALA A 470 -5.86 0.47 20.65
CA ALA A 470 -6.05 1.40 21.77
C ALA A 470 -5.80 2.87 21.39
N PHE A 471 -4.82 3.15 20.53
CA PHE A 471 -4.41 4.52 20.22
C PHE A 471 -5.37 5.23 19.24
N PHE A 472 -5.95 4.51 18.28
CA PHE A 472 -6.80 5.08 17.23
C PHE A 472 -8.30 4.74 17.37
N ASP A 473 -8.74 4.04 18.43
CA ASP A 473 -10.17 3.71 18.67
C ASP A 473 -11.03 4.96 19.00
N GLU A 474 -11.14 5.86 18.05
CA GLU A 474 -12.27 6.78 17.94
C GLU A 474 -13.28 6.12 17.00
N GLU A 475 -14.58 6.31 17.25
CA GLU A 475 -15.65 5.76 16.41
C GLU A 475 -15.34 6.09 14.93
N ILE A 476 -14.94 5.06 14.17
CA ILE A 476 -14.73 5.20 12.74
C ILE A 476 -16.11 5.54 12.17
N ILE A 477 -16.32 6.82 11.89
CA ILE A 477 -17.40 7.29 11.03
C ILE A 477 -17.02 6.75 9.66
N GLN A 478 -17.50 5.54 9.34
CA GLN A 478 -17.60 5.14 7.96
C GLN A 478 -18.48 6.21 7.32
N ASP A 479 -17.90 7.04 6.44
CA ASP A 479 -18.71 7.73 5.44
C ASP A 479 -19.69 6.68 4.91
N GLU A 480 -20.99 7.02 4.94
CA GLU A 480 -22.04 6.11 4.50
C GLU A 480 -21.57 5.46 3.19
N LEU A 481 -21.33 4.15 3.23
CA LEU A 481 -21.04 3.35 2.07
C LEU A 481 -22.29 3.42 1.21
N THR A 482 -22.37 4.47 0.40
CA THR A 482 -23.55 4.81 -0.36
C THR A 482 -23.65 3.78 -1.47
N ASN A 483 -24.64 2.90 -1.35
CA ASN A 483 -25.07 2.06 -2.44
C ASN A 483 -25.55 2.99 -3.56
N LYS A 484 -24.68 3.20 -4.56
CA LYS A 484 -25.05 3.96 -5.74
C LYS A 484 -26.02 3.10 -6.55
N VAL A 485 -27.14 3.68 -6.94
CA VAL A 485 -28.10 3.01 -7.81
C VAL A 485 -27.60 3.13 -9.26
N PRO A 486 -27.52 2.02 -10.01
CA PRO A 486 -27.13 2.07 -11.42
C PRO A 486 -28.10 2.94 -12.23
N ALA A 487 -27.54 3.76 -13.12
CA ALA A 487 -28.36 4.47 -14.10
C ALA A 487 -28.99 3.48 -15.11
N PRO A 488 -30.13 3.80 -15.73
CA PRO A 488 -30.65 3.01 -16.83
C PRO A 488 -29.65 2.90 -17.97
N LEU A 489 -29.50 1.71 -18.55
CA LEU A 489 -28.61 1.49 -19.70
C LEU A 489 -29.01 2.38 -20.88
N THR A 490 -27.99 3.00 -21.49
CA THR A 490 -28.07 3.65 -22.81
C THR A 490 -28.41 2.63 -23.90
N ASP A 491 -28.82 3.11 -25.07
CA ASP A 491 -29.17 2.21 -26.18
C ASP A 491 -27.98 1.38 -26.67
N LEU A 492 -26.77 1.95 -26.67
CA LEU A 492 -25.54 1.23 -27.00
C LEU A 492 -25.24 0.15 -25.94
N GLU A 493 -25.34 0.47 -24.65
CA GLU A 493 -25.10 -0.51 -23.58
C GLU A 493 -26.11 -1.67 -23.62
N LYS A 494 -27.36 -1.42 -24.05
CA LYS A 494 -28.33 -2.50 -24.29
C LYS A 494 -27.89 -3.43 -25.41
N LEU A 495 -27.24 -2.93 -26.47
CA LEU A 495 -26.69 -3.77 -27.54
C LEU A 495 -25.53 -4.62 -27.01
N PHE A 496 -24.60 -4.03 -26.25
CA PHE A 496 -23.53 -4.76 -25.57
C PHE A 496 -24.08 -5.83 -24.62
N GLN A 497 -25.11 -5.52 -23.83
CA GLN A 497 -25.74 -6.50 -22.92
C GLN A 497 -26.31 -7.69 -23.69
N GLN A 498 -26.95 -7.45 -24.85
CA GLN A 498 -27.51 -8.53 -25.66
C GLN A 498 -26.41 -9.43 -26.24
N VAL A 499 -25.32 -8.85 -26.77
CA VAL A 499 -24.17 -9.61 -27.26
C VAL A 499 -23.54 -10.43 -26.13
N ARG A 500 -23.38 -9.83 -24.94
CA ARG A 500 -22.89 -10.51 -23.74
C ARG A 500 -23.78 -11.69 -23.33
N ASN A 501 -25.10 -11.51 -23.30
CA ASN A 501 -26.04 -12.58 -22.98
C ASN A 501 -25.90 -13.75 -23.96
N VAL A 502 -25.74 -13.46 -25.26
CA VAL A 502 -25.51 -14.50 -26.27
C VAL A 502 -24.21 -15.27 -26.01
N ARG A 503 -23.12 -14.57 -25.65
CA ARG A 503 -21.84 -15.22 -25.30
C ARG A 503 -21.94 -16.12 -24.07
N GLU A 504 -22.52 -15.62 -22.99
CA GLU A 504 -22.58 -16.34 -21.70
C GLU A 504 -23.51 -17.55 -21.76
N ASN A 505 -24.51 -17.55 -22.65
CA ASN A 505 -25.45 -18.66 -22.84
C ASN A 505 -24.86 -19.86 -23.62
N GLY A 506 -23.67 -19.74 -24.23
CA GLY A 506 -23.00 -20.85 -24.91
C GLY A 506 -23.41 -21.03 -26.38
N MET A 507 -23.80 -22.26 -26.78
CA MET A 507 -24.12 -22.60 -28.18
C MET A 507 -25.18 -21.66 -28.78
N LEU A 508 -24.87 -21.06 -29.93
CA LEU A 508 -25.76 -20.11 -30.60
C LEU A 508 -27.00 -20.81 -31.18
N SER A 509 -28.17 -20.48 -30.64
CA SER A 509 -29.46 -20.85 -31.21
C SER A 509 -29.74 -20.04 -32.49
N GLU A 510 -30.67 -20.50 -33.33
CA GLU A 510 -31.16 -19.72 -34.49
C GLU A 510 -31.66 -18.33 -34.07
N GLU A 511 -32.31 -18.23 -32.91
CA GLU A 511 -32.74 -16.97 -32.31
C GLU A 511 -31.54 -16.08 -31.96
N GLY A 512 -30.47 -16.65 -31.38
CA GLY A 512 -29.23 -15.93 -31.09
C GLY A 512 -28.55 -15.40 -32.35
N ILE A 513 -28.52 -16.19 -33.43
CA ILE A 513 -27.95 -15.79 -34.72
C ILE A 513 -28.73 -14.61 -35.29
N GLN A 514 -30.06 -14.72 -35.35
CA GLN A 514 -30.92 -13.65 -35.82
C GLN A 514 -30.75 -12.37 -34.98
N LYS A 515 -30.59 -12.52 -33.66
CA LYS A 515 -30.35 -11.41 -32.75
C LYS A 515 -29.05 -10.67 -33.05
N LEU A 516 -27.96 -11.39 -33.30
CA LEU A 516 -26.67 -10.77 -33.64
C LEU A 516 -26.73 -10.01 -34.98
N ILE A 517 -27.48 -10.52 -35.96
CA ILE A 517 -27.72 -9.82 -37.23
C ILE A 517 -28.51 -8.52 -36.99
N GLU A 518 -29.58 -8.56 -36.19
CA GLU A 518 -30.34 -7.35 -35.81
C GLU A 518 -29.46 -6.31 -35.09
N ILE A 519 -28.60 -6.79 -34.18
CA ILE A 519 -27.67 -5.92 -33.45
C ILE A 519 -26.69 -5.24 -34.41
N HIS A 520 -26.11 -5.98 -35.37
CA HIS A 520 -25.24 -5.41 -36.40
C HIS A 520 -25.94 -4.34 -37.24
N GLN A 521 -27.20 -4.58 -37.63
CA GLN A 521 -28.01 -3.61 -38.37
C GLN A 521 -28.25 -2.32 -37.55
N GLU A 522 -28.62 -2.44 -36.28
CA GLU A 522 -28.82 -1.27 -35.41
C GLU A 522 -27.49 -0.54 -35.13
N LEU A 523 -26.40 -1.28 -34.96
CA LEU A 523 -25.05 -0.74 -34.78
C LEU A 523 -24.61 0.08 -36.00
N ASN A 524 -24.95 -0.35 -37.21
CA ASN A 524 -24.71 0.42 -38.43
C ASN A 524 -25.61 1.66 -38.56
N ARG A 525 -26.85 1.59 -38.06
CA ARG A 525 -27.80 2.71 -38.14
C ARG A 525 -27.50 3.83 -37.14
N SER A 526 -27.20 3.47 -35.90
CA SER A 526 -27.26 4.39 -34.76
C SER A 526 -25.91 4.58 -34.05
N HIS A 527 -24.95 3.67 -34.26
CA HIS A 527 -23.67 3.62 -33.56
C HIS A 527 -22.50 3.24 -34.49
N SER A 528 -22.43 3.91 -35.66
CA SER A 528 -21.54 3.52 -36.76
C SER A 528 -20.04 3.57 -36.46
N THR A 529 -19.64 4.27 -35.39
CA THR A 529 -18.24 4.42 -34.96
C THR A 529 -17.82 3.43 -33.88
N ASP A 530 -18.74 2.65 -33.32
CA ASP A 530 -18.40 1.71 -32.24
C ASP A 530 -17.63 0.50 -32.80
N TRP A 531 -16.33 0.48 -32.54
CA TRP A 531 -15.43 -0.56 -33.04
C TRP A 531 -15.42 -1.80 -32.13
N LEU A 532 -15.64 -1.63 -30.82
CA LEU A 532 -15.50 -2.70 -29.85
C LEU A 532 -16.64 -3.71 -29.98
N LEU A 533 -17.88 -3.25 -30.14
CA LEU A 533 -19.02 -4.15 -30.38
C LEU A 533 -18.91 -4.85 -31.73
N ARG A 534 -18.38 -4.18 -32.77
CA ARG A 534 -18.09 -4.82 -34.07
C ARG A 534 -17.05 -5.92 -33.93
N LEU A 535 -16.01 -5.69 -33.15
CA LEU A 535 -14.99 -6.71 -32.88
C LEU A 535 -15.59 -7.87 -32.09
N GLU A 536 -16.41 -7.61 -31.08
CA GLU A 536 -17.12 -8.64 -30.32
C GLU A 536 -18.05 -9.48 -31.23
N LEU A 537 -18.79 -8.85 -32.13
CA LEU A 537 -19.60 -9.55 -33.12
C LEU A 537 -18.73 -10.42 -34.05
N LEU A 538 -17.57 -9.92 -34.48
CA LEU A 538 -16.66 -10.65 -35.37
C LEU A 538 -16.11 -11.90 -34.67
N GLU A 539 -15.69 -11.77 -33.41
CA GLU A 539 -15.20 -12.87 -32.58
C GLU A 539 -16.23 -13.99 -32.44
N ILE A 540 -17.50 -13.65 -32.23
CA ILE A 540 -18.58 -14.62 -32.16
C ILE A 540 -18.81 -15.25 -33.54
N SER A 541 -18.86 -14.42 -34.59
CA SER A 541 -19.22 -14.85 -35.95
C SER A 541 -18.23 -15.84 -36.53
N VAL A 542 -16.91 -15.66 -36.32
CA VAL A 542 -15.89 -16.56 -36.86
C VAL A 542 -15.97 -17.98 -36.29
N ASN A 543 -16.53 -18.14 -35.09
CA ASN A 543 -16.60 -19.42 -34.40
C ASN A 543 -17.97 -20.10 -34.50
N ASN A 544 -18.95 -19.51 -35.20
CA ASN A 544 -20.33 -20.01 -35.25
C ASN A 544 -20.89 -20.04 -36.67
N THR A 545 -21.35 -21.21 -37.09
CA THR A 545 -22.00 -21.41 -38.40
C THR A 545 -23.29 -20.60 -38.51
N GLY A 546 -23.56 -19.98 -39.67
CA GLY A 546 -24.76 -19.17 -39.90
C GLY A 546 -24.55 -17.66 -39.75
N LEU A 547 -23.34 -17.24 -39.35
CA LEU A 547 -22.89 -15.84 -39.35
C LEU A 547 -21.79 -15.58 -40.40
N ASP A 548 -21.58 -16.52 -41.32
CA ASP A 548 -20.50 -16.49 -42.32
C ASP A 548 -20.58 -15.24 -43.22
N GLU A 549 -21.78 -14.77 -43.54
CA GLU A 549 -22.00 -13.56 -44.33
C GLU A 549 -21.67 -12.27 -43.57
N LEU A 550 -21.67 -12.32 -42.23
CA LEU A 550 -21.40 -11.17 -41.36
C LEU A 550 -19.90 -10.92 -41.21
N VAL A 551 -19.09 -11.97 -41.22
CA VAL A 551 -17.62 -11.91 -41.08
C VAL A 551 -16.96 -10.93 -42.07
N PRO A 552 -17.17 -11.00 -43.41
CA PRO A 552 -16.53 -10.07 -44.35
C PRO A 552 -17.02 -8.63 -44.19
N GLN A 553 -18.28 -8.42 -43.77
CA GLN A 553 -18.84 -7.10 -43.52
C GLN A 553 -18.15 -6.46 -42.31
N LEU A 554 -18.12 -7.15 -41.18
CA LEU A 554 -17.46 -6.69 -39.95
C LEU A 554 -15.97 -6.44 -40.14
N ARG A 555 -15.25 -7.30 -40.87
CA ARG A 555 -13.84 -7.06 -41.19
C ARG A 555 -13.65 -5.79 -42.01
N THR A 556 -14.51 -5.54 -42.99
CA THR A 556 -14.47 -4.32 -43.80
C THR A 556 -14.75 -3.07 -42.96
N GLU A 557 -15.78 -3.11 -42.13
CA GLU A 557 -16.13 -2.01 -41.22
C GLU A 557 -15.00 -1.69 -40.24
N LEU A 558 -14.39 -2.71 -39.64
CA LEU A 558 -13.25 -2.53 -38.73
C LEU A 558 -12.03 -1.98 -39.45
N GLU A 559 -11.74 -2.42 -40.67
CA GLU A 559 -10.65 -1.88 -41.49
C GLU A 559 -10.87 -0.40 -41.85
N GLU A 560 -12.11 0.01 -42.09
CA GLU A 560 -12.46 1.43 -42.29
C GLU A 560 -12.28 2.24 -40.99
N LEU A 561 -12.80 1.74 -39.85
CA LEU A 561 -12.67 2.41 -38.55
C LEU A 561 -11.21 2.53 -38.10
N ARG A 562 -10.36 1.53 -38.43
CA ARG A 562 -8.92 1.52 -38.11
C ARG A 562 -8.15 2.67 -38.76
N LYS A 563 -8.71 3.32 -39.78
CA LYS A 563 -8.09 4.52 -40.38
C LYS A 563 -8.05 5.67 -39.38
N GLU A 564 -8.98 5.73 -38.43
CA GLU A 564 -8.96 6.68 -37.32
C GLU A 564 -7.78 6.40 -36.38
N GLY A 565 -6.95 7.41 -36.14
CA GLY A 565 -5.69 7.25 -35.41
C GLY A 565 -5.87 6.82 -33.95
N SER A 566 -6.96 7.22 -33.30
CA SER A 566 -7.26 6.98 -31.88
C SER A 566 -7.45 5.49 -31.55
N VAL A 567 -8.02 4.72 -32.48
CA VAL A 567 -8.41 3.31 -32.27
C VAL A 567 -7.64 2.34 -33.18
N ARG A 568 -6.76 2.85 -34.05
CA ARG A 568 -5.99 2.08 -35.02
C ARG A 568 -5.30 0.86 -34.42
N GLU A 569 -4.49 1.06 -33.39
CA GLU A 569 -3.74 -0.03 -32.76
C GLU A 569 -4.67 -1.00 -32.03
N LEU A 570 -5.73 -0.50 -31.40
CA LEU A 570 -6.72 -1.34 -30.71
C LEU A 570 -7.43 -2.28 -31.68
N ILE A 571 -7.91 -1.76 -32.81
CA ILE A 571 -8.57 -2.58 -33.83
C ILE A 571 -7.56 -3.53 -34.49
N THR A 572 -6.35 -3.06 -34.80
CA THR A 572 -5.28 -3.90 -35.37
C THR A 572 -4.98 -5.10 -34.47
N ASN A 573 -4.83 -4.86 -33.17
CA ASN A 573 -4.53 -5.91 -32.21
C ASN A 573 -5.73 -6.82 -31.95
N GLY A 574 -6.95 -6.27 -31.97
CA GLY A 574 -8.19 -7.06 -31.95
C GLY A 574 -8.25 -8.05 -33.11
N LEU A 575 -8.11 -7.56 -34.34
CA LEU A 575 -8.16 -8.37 -35.56
C LEU A 575 -7.08 -9.46 -35.63
N LYS A 576 -5.92 -9.29 -34.98
CA LYS A 576 -4.88 -10.34 -34.91
C LYS A 576 -5.31 -11.55 -34.07
N LEU A 577 -6.27 -11.38 -33.16
CA LEU A 577 -6.76 -12.44 -32.27
C LEU A 577 -8.01 -13.16 -32.81
N VAL A 578 -8.49 -12.77 -34.00
CA VAL A 578 -9.72 -13.29 -34.64
C VAL A 578 -9.45 -13.76 -36.06
#